data_AF-A0A8T8X980-F1
#
_entry.id   AF-A0A8T8X980-F1
#
_cell.length_a   1.000
_cell.length_b   1.000
_cell.length_c   1.000
_cell.angle_alpha   90.00
_cell.angle_beta   90.00
_cell.angle_gamma   90.00
#
_symmetry.space_group_name_H-M   'P 1'
#
loop_
_entity.id
_entity.type
_entity.pdbx_description
1 polymer ?
#
loop_
_entity_poly.entity_id
_entity_poly.type
_entity_poly.pdbx_seq_one_letter_code
_entity_poly.pdbx_strand_id
1 'polypeptide(L)'
;MLEPLYRLFLLATESVVSVASTAPLTATTIPAYVIEYAPLVWLHSQDVYRPSDIGQQLIHTIPMVNWSSIPESPSPPTLDNLACLNNVGNTSVYLTSKEGIDADPQPSWFYGVDPDIYGVTEGAVSSTIIVHDHGDGTLDAFYFYFFAYNQGNTVLGMQFGNHVGDWEHNMIRFEKGVPRSLWYSQHAGGQAFTYEATEKKGKRPIAYSANGTHAVYAIAGSHDHTIPNFNLPTGLIVDYTDRGVLWDPTLNGYAYSYDATNKKFQPYDSKYPVNWLEYNGQWGDDALPGGPELFGQAKYTGGPNGPKFKHIVRSEVCPKSPCLVLPFRIWSDGETTSEQ
;
A
#
# COMPACT_ATOMS: atom_id res chain seq x y z
N MET A 1 3.64 -64.03 -15.17
CA MET A 1 2.51 -63.09 -15.04
C MET A 1 3.11 -61.73 -14.77
N LEU A 2 3.15 -60.85 -15.78
CA LEU A 2 3.56 -59.45 -15.63
C LEU A 2 2.29 -58.62 -15.50
N GLU A 3 2.15 -57.87 -14.41
CA GLU A 3 1.13 -56.81 -14.30
C GLU A 3 1.70 -55.48 -14.82
N PRO A 4 0.94 -54.68 -15.59
CA PRO A 4 1.38 -53.35 -15.96
C PRO A 4 0.96 -52.33 -14.89
N LEU A 5 1.95 -51.58 -14.38
CA LEU A 5 1.70 -50.35 -13.62
C LEU A 5 1.05 -49.29 -14.51
N TYR A 6 -0.19 -48.93 -14.25
CA TYR A 6 -0.79 -47.71 -14.76
C TYR A 6 -0.28 -46.51 -13.95
N ARG A 7 0.63 -45.72 -14.54
CA ARG A 7 0.95 -44.37 -14.04
C ARG A 7 -0.18 -43.43 -14.44
N LEU A 8 -0.98 -43.02 -13.46
CA LEU A 8 -1.94 -41.94 -13.60
C LEU A 8 -1.16 -40.61 -13.62
N PHE A 9 -1.01 -40.01 -14.79
CA PHE A 9 -0.56 -38.62 -14.89
C PHE A 9 -1.71 -37.71 -14.46
N LEU A 10 -1.63 -37.12 -13.26
CA LEU A 10 -2.43 -35.95 -12.94
C LEU A 10 -1.92 -34.79 -13.80
N LEU A 11 -2.68 -34.43 -14.83
CA LEU A 11 -2.55 -33.14 -15.49
C LEU A 11 -3.07 -32.09 -14.51
N ALA A 12 -2.15 -31.40 -13.83
CA ALA A 12 -2.47 -30.16 -13.15
C ALA A 12 -2.89 -29.15 -14.23
N THR A 13 -4.17 -28.84 -14.30
CA THR A 13 -4.64 -27.70 -15.08
C THR A 13 -4.24 -26.45 -14.29
N GLU A 14 -3.15 -25.81 -14.68
CA GLU A 14 -2.90 -24.42 -14.28
C GLU A 14 -4.04 -23.58 -14.84
N SER A 15 -4.95 -23.16 -13.96
CA SER A 15 -5.94 -22.15 -14.28
C SER A 15 -5.20 -20.84 -14.53
N VAL A 16 -4.87 -20.57 -15.79
CA VAL A 16 -4.40 -19.25 -16.21
C VAL A 16 -5.58 -18.30 -16.04
N VAL A 17 -5.65 -17.65 -14.88
CA VAL A 17 -6.53 -16.49 -14.70
C VAL A 17 -5.99 -15.43 -15.65
N SER A 18 -6.72 -15.19 -16.74
CA SER A 18 -6.50 -14.04 -17.61
C SER A 18 -6.63 -12.79 -16.74
N VAL A 19 -5.50 -12.23 -16.29
CA VAL A 19 -5.46 -10.88 -15.74
C VAL A 19 -6.00 -9.99 -16.86
N ALA A 20 -7.22 -9.49 -16.67
CA ALA A 20 -7.83 -8.61 -17.66
C ALA A 20 -6.86 -7.43 -17.82
N SER A 21 -6.29 -7.28 -19.02
CA SER A 21 -5.47 -6.12 -19.36
C SER A 21 -6.32 -4.88 -19.11
N THR A 22 -6.01 -4.18 -18.03
CA THR A 22 -6.60 -2.90 -17.70
C THR A 22 -6.12 -1.91 -18.75
N ALA A 23 -7.01 -1.06 -19.25
CA ALA A 23 -6.57 0.02 -20.12
C ALA A 23 -5.56 0.89 -19.33
N PRO A 24 -4.52 1.43 -19.98
CA PRO A 24 -3.62 2.37 -19.33
C PRO A 24 -4.42 3.49 -18.67
N LEU A 25 -4.01 3.97 -17.49
CA LEU A 25 -4.74 5.02 -16.77
C LEU A 25 -4.93 6.28 -17.63
N THR A 26 -3.99 6.56 -18.53
CA THR A 26 -4.03 7.67 -19.51
C THR A 26 -5.14 7.55 -20.54
N ALA A 27 -5.74 6.37 -20.72
CA ALA A 27 -6.87 6.13 -21.62
C ALA A 27 -8.24 6.27 -20.92
N THR A 28 -8.25 6.49 -19.60
CA THR A 28 -9.47 6.70 -18.82
C THR A 28 -9.86 8.19 -18.80
N THR A 29 -10.98 8.52 -18.14
CA THR A 29 -11.45 9.91 -17.96
C THR A 29 -10.93 10.57 -16.67
N ILE A 30 -9.98 9.95 -15.96
CA ILE A 30 -9.31 10.60 -14.83
C ILE A 30 -8.64 11.91 -15.31
N PRO A 31 -8.68 13.02 -14.54
CA PRO A 31 -8.04 14.25 -14.97
C PRO A 31 -6.56 14.03 -15.28
N ALA A 32 -6.11 14.42 -16.47
CA ALA A 32 -4.77 14.09 -16.97
C ALA A 32 -3.65 14.57 -16.03
N TYR A 33 -3.83 15.71 -15.35
CA TYR A 33 -2.86 16.23 -14.40
C TYR A 33 -2.65 15.31 -13.19
N VAL A 34 -3.64 14.49 -12.81
CA VAL A 34 -3.49 13.50 -11.73
C VAL A 34 -2.43 12.46 -12.10
N ILE A 35 -2.32 12.08 -13.38
CA ILE A 35 -1.28 11.16 -13.87
C ILE A 35 0.03 11.90 -14.13
N GLU A 36 -0.04 13.09 -14.73
CA GLU A 36 1.15 13.91 -15.07
C GLU A 36 2.01 14.27 -13.84
N TYR A 37 1.36 14.55 -12.70
CA TYR A 37 2.01 14.91 -11.44
C TYR A 37 2.05 13.75 -10.44
N ALA A 38 1.67 12.53 -10.83
CA ALA A 38 1.67 11.38 -9.93
C ALA A 38 3.07 11.13 -9.35
N PRO A 39 3.20 10.71 -8.09
CA PRO A 39 4.49 10.39 -7.52
C PRO A 39 5.19 9.24 -8.26
N LEU A 40 6.52 9.26 -8.25
CA LEU A 40 7.37 8.09 -8.47
C LEU A 40 7.93 7.65 -7.13
N VAL A 41 8.12 6.34 -6.95
CA VAL A 41 8.53 5.79 -5.66
C VAL A 41 9.86 5.05 -5.83
N TRP A 42 10.89 5.47 -5.08
CA TRP A 42 12.06 4.64 -4.88
C TRP A 42 11.74 3.60 -3.80
N LEU A 43 11.79 2.33 -4.18
CA LEU A 43 11.77 1.21 -3.24
C LEU A 43 13.19 1.01 -2.71
N HIS A 44 13.32 0.76 -1.42
CA HIS A 44 14.64 0.56 -0.81
C HIS A 44 15.39 -0.61 -1.46
N SER A 45 16.69 -0.44 -1.69
CA SER A 45 17.52 -1.36 -2.47
C SER A 45 17.59 -2.78 -1.88
N GLN A 46 17.50 -2.89 -0.56
CA GLN A 46 17.53 -4.16 0.17
C GLN A 46 16.15 -4.68 0.59
N ASP A 47 15.08 -3.97 0.27
CA ASP A 47 13.75 -4.44 0.63
C ASP A 47 13.37 -5.64 -0.23
N VAL A 48 12.99 -6.73 0.42
CA VAL A 48 12.55 -7.95 -0.27
C VAL A 48 11.02 -8.00 -0.41
N TYR A 49 10.29 -7.11 0.26
CA TYR A 49 8.85 -7.00 0.18
C TYR A 49 8.50 -5.93 -0.84
N ARG A 50 8.15 -6.37 -2.05
CA ARG A 50 7.85 -5.48 -3.18
C ARG A 50 6.34 -5.21 -3.28
N PRO A 51 5.92 -4.18 -4.05
CA PRO A 51 4.51 -3.94 -4.28
C PRO A 51 3.82 -5.21 -4.80
N SER A 52 2.62 -5.48 -4.29
CA SER A 52 1.93 -6.75 -4.48
C SER A 52 0.59 -6.53 -5.17
N ASP A 53 0.11 -7.55 -5.89
CA ASP A 53 -1.21 -7.49 -6.51
C ASP A 53 -2.32 -7.53 -5.43
N ILE A 54 -3.21 -6.54 -5.45
CA ILE A 54 -4.29 -6.38 -4.47
C ILE A 54 -5.25 -7.59 -4.49
N GLY A 55 -5.49 -8.17 -5.67
CA GLY A 55 -6.35 -9.34 -5.84
C GLY A 55 -5.70 -10.65 -5.41
N GLN A 56 -4.39 -10.81 -5.67
CA GLN A 56 -3.63 -12.01 -5.27
C GLN A 56 -3.63 -12.21 -3.76
N GLN A 57 -3.62 -11.13 -2.95
CA GLN A 57 -3.81 -11.21 -1.49
C GLN A 57 -5.00 -12.10 -1.10
N LEU A 58 -6.12 -11.95 -1.80
CA LEU A 58 -7.37 -12.64 -1.48
C LEU A 58 -7.31 -14.13 -1.81
N ILE A 59 -6.49 -14.52 -2.80
CA ILE A 59 -6.27 -15.93 -3.16
C ILE A 59 -5.58 -16.66 -2.00
N HIS A 60 -4.76 -15.97 -1.22
CA HIS A 60 -4.04 -16.53 -0.07
C HIS A 60 -4.71 -16.30 1.28
N THR A 61 -5.99 -15.88 1.27
CA THR A 61 -6.70 -15.47 2.48
C THR A 61 -7.90 -16.38 2.80
N ILE A 62 -8.20 -16.54 4.09
CA ILE A 62 -9.49 -17.00 4.60
C ILE A 62 -10.04 -15.90 5.54
N PRO A 63 -11.25 -15.35 5.30
CA PRO A 63 -11.85 -14.38 6.20
C PRO A 63 -12.13 -14.99 7.60
N MET A 64 -11.60 -14.37 8.65
CA MET A 64 -11.76 -14.83 10.03
C MET A 64 -12.21 -13.73 11.00
N VAL A 65 -12.83 -14.13 12.10
CA VAL A 65 -13.04 -13.32 13.31
C VAL A 65 -12.45 -14.08 14.48
N ASN A 66 -11.59 -13.46 15.29
CA ASN A 66 -10.93 -14.11 16.43
C ASN A 66 -10.29 -15.46 16.03
N TRP A 67 -9.54 -15.49 14.93
CA TRP A 67 -8.87 -16.70 14.42
C TRP A 67 -9.79 -17.87 14.08
N SER A 68 -11.08 -17.60 13.87
CA SER A 68 -12.07 -18.58 13.44
C SER A 68 -12.67 -18.19 12.09
N SER A 69 -12.65 -19.12 11.12
CA SER A 69 -13.23 -18.91 9.79
C SER A 69 -14.72 -18.62 9.86
N ILE A 70 -15.21 -17.73 9.01
CA ILE A 70 -16.63 -17.36 8.93
C ILE A 70 -17.33 -18.28 7.89
N PRO A 71 -18.26 -19.18 8.29
CA PRO A 71 -18.91 -20.10 7.36
C PRO A 71 -19.70 -19.42 6.23
N GLU A 72 -20.28 -18.25 6.50
CA GLU A 72 -21.08 -17.47 5.56
C GLU A 72 -20.24 -16.53 4.66
N SER A 73 -18.90 -16.56 4.78
CA SER A 73 -18.02 -15.75 3.95
C SER A 73 -18.01 -16.22 2.49
N PRO A 74 -17.84 -15.29 1.52
CA PRO A 74 -17.63 -15.68 0.13
C PRO A 74 -16.36 -16.54 0.00
N SER A 75 -16.46 -17.65 -0.74
CA SER A 75 -15.35 -18.56 -1.00
C SER A 75 -15.30 -18.92 -2.50
N PRO A 76 -14.28 -18.45 -3.25
CA PRO A 76 -13.19 -17.60 -2.78
C PRO A 76 -13.63 -16.14 -2.54
N PRO A 77 -12.99 -15.42 -1.60
CA PRO A 77 -13.08 -13.97 -1.55
C PRO A 77 -12.42 -13.38 -2.79
N THR A 78 -13.05 -12.36 -3.38
CA THR A 78 -12.54 -11.65 -4.56
C THR A 78 -12.78 -10.15 -4.40
N LEU A 79 -12.13 -9.34 -5.25
CA LEU A 79 -12.33 -7.89 -5.21
C LEU A 79 -13.76 -7.45 -5.55
N ASP A 80 -14.56 -8.33 -6.16
CA ASP A 80 -15.96 -8.08 -6.53
C ASP A 80 -16.97 -8.46 -5.43
N ASN A 81 -16.56 -9.21 -4.40
CA ASN A 81 -17.47 -9.69 -3.36
C ASN A 81 -17.03 -9.39 -1.91
N LEU A 82 -15.86 -8.77 -1.71
CA LEU A 82 -15.24 -8.56 -0.41
C LEU A 82 -16.12 -7.82 0.62
N ALA A 83 -16.85 -6.78 0.21
CA ALA A 83 -17.74 -6.01 1.06
C ALA A 83 -18.96 -6.80 1.57
N CYS A 84 -19.25 -8.00 1.05
CA CYS A 84 -20.23 -8.90 1.66
C CYS A 84 -19.84 -9.24 3.11
N LEU A 85 -18.54 -9.24 3.43
CA LEU A 85 -18.02 -9.46 4.78
C LEU A 85 -18.49 -8.38 5.79
N ASN A 86 -18.94 -7.22 5.30
CA ASN A 86 -19.49 -6.18 6.15
C ASN A 86 -20.76 -6.63 6.89
N ASN A 87 -21.52 -7.54 6.31
CA ASN A 87 -22.79 -8.04 6.86
C ASN A 87 -22.61 -9.17 7.88
N VAL A 88 -21.40 -9.72 8.03
CA VAL A 88 -21.10 -10.80 8.98
C VAL A 88 -20.33 -10.29 10.19
N GLY A 89 -19.11 -9.79 10.00
CA GLY A 89 -18.26 -9.30 11.10
C GLY A 89 -17.88 -7.83 11.01
N ASN A 90 -18.25 -7.15 9.92
CA ASN A 90 -17.94 -5.75 9.68
C ASN A 90 -16.43 -5.45 9.87
N THR A 91 -16.08 -4.56 10.80
CA THR A 91 -14.70 -4.16 11.09
C THR A 91 -13.88 -5.24 11.80
N SER A 92 -14.53 -6.27 12.33
CA SER A 92 -13.88 -7.36 13.08
C SER A 92 -13.40 -8.51 12.20
N VAL A 93 -13.67 -8.45 10.88
CA VAL A 93 -13.20 -9.47 9.94
C VAL A 93 -11.76 -9.14 9.53
N TYR A 94 -10.92 -10.16 9.59
CA TYR A 94 -9.53 -10.14 9.13
C TYR A 94 -9.37 -11.00 7.89
N LEU A 95 -8.60 -10.50 6.92
CA LEU A 95 -8.16 -11.23 5.74
C LEU A 95 -6.93 -12.08 6.09
N THR A 96 -7.14 -13.09 6.93
CA THR A 96 -6.09 -13.95 7.51
C THR A 96 -5.42 -14.83 6.46
N SER A 97 -4.07 -14.84 6.46
CA SER A 97 -3.26 -15.72 5.62
C SER A 97 -3.60 -17.20 5.83
N LYS A 98 -3.65 -17.97 4.73
CA LYS A 98 -3.79 -19.42 4.76
C LYS A 98 -2.56 -20.13 5.32
N GLU A 99 -1.39 -19.55 5.10
CA GLU A 99 -0.11 -20.08 5.51
C GLU A 99 0.28 -19.62 6.94
N GLY A 100 -0.19 -18.44 7.35
CA GLY A 100 0.03 -17.84 8.66
C GLY A 100 1.08 -16.72 8.64
N ILE A 101 0.85 -15.68 9.43
CA ILE A 101 1.75 -14.52 9.58
C ILE A 101 3.16 -14.87 10.08
N ASP A 102 3.31 -15.99 10.80
CA ASP A 102 4.56 -16.47 11.38
C ASP A 102 5.14 -17.71 10.68
N ALA A 103 4.66 -18.01 9.46
CA ALA A 103 5.14 -19.13 8.66
C ALA A 103 6.65 -19.05 8.38
N ASP A 104 7.33 -20.20 8.53
CA ASP A 104 8.75 -20.40 8.24
C ASP A 104 8.93 -21.70 7.43
N PRO A 105 9.36 -21.64 6.15
CA PRO A 105 9.73 -20.43 5.41
C PRO A 105 8.52 -19.50 5.14
N GLN A 106 8.79 -18.21 4.99
CA GLN A 106 7.76 -17.24 4.60
C GLN A 106 7.16 -17.59 3.22
N PRO A 107 5.84 -17.41 3.03
CA PRO A 107 5.18 -17.66 1.75
C PRO A 107 5.72 -16.75 0.66
N SER A 108 5.92 -17.29 -0.55
CA SER A 108 6.52 -16.54 -1.66
C SER A 108 5.71 -15.30 -2.08
N TRP A 109 4.40 -15.33 -1.85
CA TRP A 109 3.50 -14.23 -2.21
C TRP A 109 3.66 -13.00 -1.31
N PHE A 110 4.29 -13.12 -0.13
CA PHE A 110 4.66 -11.97 0.71
C PHE A 110 5.67 -11.04 0.03
N TYR A 111 6.51 -11.56 -0.87
CA TYR A 111 7.60 -10.79 -1.50
C TYR A 111 7.14 -9.90 -2.66
N GLY A 112 5.88 -10.02 -3.11
CA GLY A 112 5.33 -9.17 -4.16
C GLY A 112 5.99 -9.35 -5.53
N VAL A 113 6.01 -8.28 -6.32
CA VAL A 113 6.54 -8.26 -7.69
C VAL A 113 7.58 -7.15 -7.82
N ASP A 114 8.79 -7.49 -8.25
CA ASP A 114 9.81 -6.50 -8.57
C ASP A 114 9.37 -5.64 -9.77
N PRO A 115 9.45 -4.30 -9.66
CA PRO A 115 9.30 -3.44 -10.82
C PRO A 115 10.40 -3.72 -11.85
N ASP A 116 10.03 -3.70 -13.13
CA ASP A 116 10.97 -3.81 -14.23
C ASP A 116 11.80 -2.53 -14.43
N ILE A 117 12.62 -2.50 -15.48
CA ILE A 117 13.47 -1.33 -15.80
C ILE A 117 12.69 -0.05 -16.13
N TYR A 118 11.39 -0.17 -16.43
CA TYR A 118 10.48 0.94 -16.68
C TYR A 118 9.65 1.31 -15.43
N GLY A 119 9.82 0.57 -14.35
CA GLY A 119 9.08 0.75 -13.10
C GLY A 119 7.70 0.09 -13.12
N VAL A 120 7.47 -0.88 -14.00
CA VAL A 120 6.20 -1.62 -14.10
C VAL A 120 6.26 -2.88 -13.23
N THR A 121 5.26 -3.08 -12.39
CA THR A 121 5.02 -4.34 -11.68
C THR A 121 4.22 -5.29 -12.56
N GLU A 122 4.91 -5.96 -13.49
CA GLU A 122 4.30 -6.79 -14.54
C GLU A 122 3.37 -7.86 -13.97
N GLY A 123 2.13 -7.91 -14.49
CA GLY A 123 1.11 -8.87 -14.04
C GLY A 123 0.48 -8.59 -12.67
N ALA A 124 0.81 -7.48 -12.01
CA ALA A 124 0.28 -7.11 -10.69
C ALA A 124 -0.34 -5.72 -10.65
N VAL A 125 -1.61 -5.62 -10.27
CA VAL A 125 -2.26 -4.35 -9.93
C VAL A 125 -1.94 -4.02 -8.48
N SER A 126 -0.90 -3.20 -8.29
CA SER A 126 -0.24 -2.97 -6.99
C SER A 126 -0.48 -1.59 -6.39
N SER A 127 -1.28 -0.78 -7.08
CA SER A 127 -1.64 0.55 -6.65
C SER A 127 -3.11 0.85 -6.92
N THR A 128 -3.62 1.89 -6.27
CA THR A 128 -4.88 2.51 -6.66
C THR A 128 -4.82 4.02 -6.51
N ILE A 129 -5.41 4.72 -7.47
CA ILE A 129 -5.61 6.17 -7.41
C ILE A 129 -7.06 6.44 -7.01
N ILE A 130 -7.27 7.26 -5.98
CA ILE A 130 -8.60 7.72 -5.60
C ILE A 130 -8.63 9.24 -5.62
N VAL A 131 -9.59 9.79 -6.35
CA VAL A 131 -9.76 11.22 -6.55
C VAL A 131 -10.99 11.72 -5.81
N HIS A 132 -10.86 12.81 -5.05
CA HIS A 132 -11.97 13.52 -4.44
C HIS A 132 -11.98 14.98 -4.92
N ASP A 133 -13.04 15.34 -5.67
CA ASP A 133 -13.30 16.72 -6.10
C ASP A 133 -14.14 17.44 -5.04
N HIS A 134 -13.68 18.60 -4.59
CA HIS A 134 -14.36 19.44 -3.60
C HIS A 134 -15.46 20.31 -4.22
N GLY A 135 -15.53 20.42 -5.54
CA GLY A 135 -16.51 21.21 -6.28
C GLY A 135 -16.22 22.71 -6.35
N ASP A 136 -15.09 23.17 -5.79
CA ASP A 136 -14.64 24.57 -5.80
C ASP A 136 -13.36 24.78 -6.65
N GLY A 137 -12.97 23.76 -7.41
CA GLY A 137 -11.72 23.70 -8.15
C GLY A 137 -10.57 23.07 -7.36
N THR A 138 -10.76 22.72 -6.09
CA THR A 138 -9.83 21.89 -5.32
C THR A 138 -10.09 20.42 -5.61
N LEU A 139 -9.02 19.66 -5.86
CA LEU A 139 -9.09 18.21 -6.04
C LEU A 139 -7.96 17.54 -5.27
N ASP A 140 -8.31 16.51 -4.50
CA ASP A 140 -7.36 15.68 -3.79
C ASP A 140 -7.19 14.35 -4.52
N ALA A 141 -5.97 14.01 -4.94
CA ALA A 141 -5.65 12.71 -5.51
C ALA A 141 -4.79 11.92 -4.53
N PHE A 142 -5.26 10.73 -4.15
CA PHE A 142 -4.56 9.79 -3.30
C PHE A 142 -3.95 8.68 -4.16
N TYR A 143 -2.69 8.37 -3.95
CA TYR A 143 -1.93 7.33 -4.64
C TYR A 143 -1.57 6.28 -3.60
N PHE A 144 -2.36 5.22 -3.54
CA PHE A 144 -2.18 4.12 -2.58
C PHE A 144 -1.28 3.03 -3.17
N TYR A 145 -0.45 2.47 -2.32
CA TYR A 145 0.53 1.42 -2.61
C TYR A 145 0.20 0.21 -1.74
N PHE A 146 0.15 -0.96 -2.35
CA PHE A 146 -0.17 -2.19 -1.64
C PHE A 146 1.04 -3.11 -1.55
N PHE A 147 1.30 -3.63 -0.35
CA PHE A 147 2.30 -4.67 -0.09
C PHE A 147 1.62 -5.84 0.61
N ALA A 148 1.97 -7.06 0.24
CA ALA A 148 1.38 -8.27 0.84
C ALA A 148 1.88 -8.54 2.27
N TYR A 149 3.01 -7.96 2.66
CA TYR A 149 3.59 -8.12 3.97
C TYR A 149 4.35 -6.86 4.35
N ASN A 150 4.21 -6.39 5.58
CA ASN A 150 5.03 -5.37 6.20
C ASN A 150 5.98 -6.03 7.19
N GLN A 151 7.26 -5.74 7.04
CA GLN A 151 8.28 -6.08 8.01
C GLN A 151 8.61 -4.87 8.88
N GLY A 152 8.14 -4.89 10.12
CA GLY A 152 8.32 -3.80 11.07
C GLY A 152 9.77 -3.58 11.53
N ASN A 153 10.02 -2.48 12.26
CA ASN A 153 11.36 -2.12 12.70
C ASN A 153 11.92 -3.10 13.74
N THR A 154 13.25 -3.23 13.74
CA THR A 154 13.98 -4.01 14.75
C THR A 154 14.52 -3.08 15.83
N VAL A 155 14.08 -3.28 17.07
CA VAL A 155 14.54 -2.56 18.26
C VAL A 155 15.11 -3.58 19.25
N LEU A 156 16.35 -3.35 19.71
CA LEU A 156 17.07 -4.25 20.64
C LEU A 156 17.13 -5.71 20.17
N GLY A 157 17.24 -5.95 18.86
CA GLY A 157 17.33 -7.30 18.28
C GLY A 157 16.00 -8.03 18.16
N MET A 158 14.87 -7.38 18.50
CA MET A 158 13.52 -7.89 18.27
C MET A 158 12.79 -7.00 17.27
N GLN A 159 12.05 -7.63 16.37
CA GLN A 159 11.19 -6.96 15.40
C GLN A 159 9.80 -6.71 15.98
N PHE A 160 9.20 -5.57 15.66
CA PHE A 160 7.86 -5.18 16.11
C PHE A 160 6.99 -4.71 14.96
N GLY A 161 5.72 -5.12 14.97
CA GLY A 161 4.73 -4.58 14.03
C GLY A 161 4.68 -5.25 12.66
N ASN A 162 5.17 -6.47 12.51
CA ASN A 162 4.96 -7.22 11.28
C ASN A 162 3.46 -7.47 11.09
N HIS A 163 2.97 -7.30 9.86
CA HIS A 163 1.61 -7.66 9.51
C HIS A 163 1.49 -8.09 8.06
N VAL A 164 0.59 -9.02 7.81
CA VAL A 164 0.15 -9.36 6.44
C VAL A 164 -0.70 -8.21 5.94
N GLY A 165 -0.54 -7.85 4.66
CA GLY A 165 -1.22 -6.73 4.01
C GLY A 165 -0.75 -5.36 4.52
N ASP A 166 -0.53 -4.41 3.62
CA ASP A 166 -0.13 -3.07 4.00
C ASP A 166 -0.61 -2.03 2.98
N TRP A 167 -0.99 -0.85 3.49
CA TRP A 167 -1.49 0.26 2.69
C TRP A 167 -0.77 1.55 3.07
N GLU A 168 0.11 1.97 2.18
CA GLU A 168 0.83 3.24 2.23
C GLU A 168 0.33 4.17 1.13
N HIS A 169 0.54 5.48 1.26
CA HIS A 169 0.08 6.42 0.25
C HIS A 169 0.77 7.77 0.25
N ASN A 170 0.81 8.35 -0.94
CA ASN A 170 0.89 9.79 -1.10
C ASN A 170 -0.49 10.38 -1.33
N MET A 171 -0.64 11.67 -1.04
CA MET A 171 -1.78 12.44 -1.56
C MET A 171 -1.27 13.77 -2.10
N ILE A 172 -1.82 14.24 -3.21
CA ILE A 172 -1.52 15.54 -3.81
C ILE A 172 -2.81 16.36 -3.83
N ARG A 173 -2.76 17.57 -3.28
CA ARG A 173 -3.82 18.57 -3.44
C ARG A 173 -3.55 19.43 -4.67
N PHE A 174 -4.53 19.51 -5.55
CA PHE A 174 -4.56 20.37 -6.71
C PHE A 174 -5.53 21.53 -6.51
N GLU A 175 -5.17 22.71 -6.98
CA GLU A 175 -6.08 23.84 -7.16
C GLU A 175 -6.15 24.17 -8.64
N LYS A 176 -7.33 23.99 -9.24
CA LYS A 176 -7.59 24.23 -10.67
C LYS A 176 -6.57 23.49 -11.56
N GLY A 177 -6.23 22.26 -11.18
CA GLY A 177 -5.27 21.41 -11.88
C GLY A 177 -3.78 21.69 -11.59
N VAL A 178 -3.46 22.65 -10.71
CA VAL A 178 -2.08 22.95 -10.32
C VAL A 178 -1.77 22.31 -8.97
N PRO A 179 -0.73 21.47 -8.82
CA PRO A 179 -0.39 20.86 -7.55
C PRO A 179 0.11 21.91 -6.55
N ARG A 180 -0.37 21.84 -5.30
CA ARG A 180 -0.06 22.81 -4.25
C ARG A 180 0.69 22.20 -3.09
N SER A 181 0.26 21.04 -2.63
CA SER A 181 0.82 20.37 -1.46
C SER A 181 0.69 18.87 -1.58
N LEU A 182 1.54 18.17 -0.84
CA LEU A 182 1.59 16.72 -0.80
C LEU A 182 1.57 16.23 0.64
N TRP A 183 1.01 15.04 0.81
CA TRP A 183 1.12 14.20 2.00
C TRP A 183 1.97 12.98 1.69
N TYR A 184 2.83 12.61 2.63
CA TYR A 184 3.62 11.38 2.64
C TYR A 184 3.24 10.60 3.90
N SER A 185 2.58 9.44 3.75
CA SER A 185 2.16 8.60 4.89
C SER A 185 3.34 7.95 5.57
N GLN A 186 3.33 7.95 6.91
CA GLN A 186 4.37 7.32 7.72
C GLN A 186 3.67 6.68 8.92
N HIS A 187 3.56 5.35 8.92
CA HIS A 187 2.88 4.61 9.99
C HIS A 187 1.44 5.15 10.20
N ALA A 188 1.07 5.49 11.45
CA ALA A 188 -0.22 6.09 11.79
C ALA A 188 -0.33 7.60 11.47
N GLY A 189 0.71 8.20 10.91
CA GLY A 189 0.86 9.64 10.68
C GLY A 189 1.49 9.96 9.32
N GLY A 190 2.34 10.99 9.29
CA GLY A 190 3.01 11.43 8.07
C GLY A 190 3.41 12.89 8.10
N GLN A 191 3.92 13.37 6.97
CA GLN A 191 4.37 14.76 6.80
C GLN A 191 3.75 15.37 5.54
N ALA A 192 3.43 16.66 5.63
CA ALA A 192 2.98 17.45 4.49
C ALA A 192 4.06 18.41 4.01
N PHE A 193 4.14 18.60 2.69
CA PHE A 193 5.07 19.51 2.04
C PHE A 193 4.35 20.37 1.01
N THR A 194 4.85 21.58 0.74
CA THR A 194 4.44 22.29 -0.48
C THR A 194 4.94 21.52 -1.69
N TYR A 195 4.22 21.60 -2.81
CA TYR A 195 4.66 20.95 -4.04
C TYR A 195 6.05 21.42 -4.46
N GLU A 196 6.35 22.71 -4.34
CA GLU A 196 7.68 23.24 -4.68
C GLU A 196 8.81 22.65 -3.82
N ALA A 197 8.55 22.31 -2.55
CA ALA A 197 9.56 21.81 -1.64
C ALA A 197 10.10 20.42 -2.01
N THR A 198 9.31 19.59 -2.70
CA THR A 198 9.64 18.18 -2.94
C THR A 198 10.64 17.97 -4.07
N GLU A 199 11.43 16.90 -3.99
CA GLU A 199 12.21 16.41 -5.12
C GLU A 199 11.29 15.96 -6.26
N LYS A 200 11.69 16.16 -7.51
CA LYS A 200 10.91 15.74 -8.68
C LYS A 200 11.79 15.18 -9.79
N LYS A 201 11.25 14.20 -10.53
CA LYS A 201 11.74 13.82 -11.87
C LYS A 201 10.78 14.41 -12.90
N GLY A 202 11.20 15.48 -13.57
CA GLY A 202 10.28 16.29 -14.38
C GLY A 202 9.22 16.94 -13.50
N LYS A 203 7.94 16.65 -13.77
CA LYS A 203 6.79 17.13 -12.98
C LYS A 203 6.42 16.20 -11.81
N ARG A 204 7.01 15.01 -11.75
CA ARG A 204 6.57 13.96 -10.84
C ARG A 204 7.34 14.02 -9.52
N PRO A 205 6.69 14.26 -8.38
CA PRO A 205 7.30 14.20 -7.06
C PRO A 205 7.94 12.83 -6.80
N ILE A 206 9.07 12.83 -6.11
CA ILE A 206 9.72 11.61 -5.65
C ILE A 206 9.25 11.28 -4.24
N ALA A 207 8.96 10.01 -4.02
CA ALA A 207 8.74 9.40 -2.73
C ALA A 207 9.76 8.27 -2.50
N TYR A 208 10.07 7.99 -1.25
CA TYR A 208 10.97 6.93 -0.85
C TYR A 208 10.25 5.99 0.11
N SER A 209 10.11 4.72 -0.27
CA SER A 209 9.52 3.67 0.56
C SER A 209 10.59 3.09 1.47
N ALA A 210 10.32 3.08 2.78
CA ALA A 210 11.23 2.51 3.76
C ALA A 210 11.36 0.99 3.62
N ASN A 211 12.53 0.47 4.01
CA ASN A 211 12.83 -0.96 4.00
C ASN A 211 11.93 -1.74 4.97
N GLY A 212 11.02 -2.54 4.42
CA GLY A 212 10.13 -3.44 5.17
C GLY A 212 8.90 -2.75 5.76
N THR A 213 9.05 -1.57 6.36
CA THR A 213 7.91 -0.83 6.95
C THR A 213 7.08 -0.08 5.92
N HIS A 214 7.63 0.12 4.72
CA HIS A 214 7.04 0.83 3.57
C HIS A 214 6.60 2.28 3.81
N ALA A 215 6.78 2.81 5.02
CA ALA A 215 6.53 4.21 5.34
C ALA A 215 7.17 5.12 4.28
N VAL A 216 6.41 6.12 3.84
CA VAL A 216 6.73 6.92 2.66
C VAL A 216 7.35 8.25 3.08
N TYR A 217 8.53 8.55 2.54
CA TYR A 217 9.31 9.73 2.89
C TYR A 217 9.58 10.63 1.68
N ALA A 218 9.78 11.92 1.94
CA ALA A 218 10.08 12.92 0.92
C ALA A 218 11.59 13.04 0.61
N ILE A 219 12.44 12.35 1.37
CA ILE A 219 13.90 12.32 1.23
C ILE A 219 14.40 10.90 1.52
N ALA A 220 15.59 10.57 0.99
CA ALA A 220 16.33 9.37 1.35
C ALA A 220 17.02 9.53 2.72
N GLY A 221 17.47 8.42 3.31
CA GLY A 221 18.30 8.41 4.51
C GLY A 221 17.63 7.72 5.69
N SER A 222 17.96 8.20 6.89
CA SER A 222 17.44 7.68 8.15
C SER A 222 16.27 8.52 8.65
N HIS A 223 15.22 7.85 9.14
CA HIS A 223 13.99 8.47 9.62
C HIS A 223 13.59 7.92 10.98
N ASP A 224 14.18 8.47 12.03
CA ASP A 224 13.69 8.24 13.39
C ASP A 224 12.30 8.83 13.57
N HIS A 225 11.43 7.99 14.12
CA HIS A 225 10.04 8.30 14.39
C HIS A 225 9.65 7.90 15.82
N THR A 226 10.63 7.86 16.74
CA THR A 226 10.40 7.63 18.17
C THR A 226 9.38 8.62 18.75
N ILE A 227 9.37 9.86 18.24
CA ILE A 227 8.33 10.85 18.53
C ILE A 227 7.32 10.83 17.37
N PRO A 228 6.05 10.44 17.61
CA PRO A 228 5.04 10.39 16.56
C PRO A 228 4.91 11.71 15.80
N ASN A 229 4.90 11.63 14.46
CA ASN A 229 4.83 12.76 13.52
C ASN A 229 6.07 13.68 13.48
N PHE A 230 7.18 13.30 14.12
CA PHE A 230 8.42 14.07 14.06
C PHE A 230 9.56 13.21 13.50
N ASN A 231 9.99 13.55 12.28
CA ASN A 231 11.03 12.82 11.56
C ASN A 231 12.42 13.38 11.87
N LEU A 232 13.24 12.57 12.54
CA LEU A 232 14.60 12.89 12.98
C LEU A 232 15.63 12.03 12.22
N PRO A 233 16.89 12.48 12.08
CA PRO A 233 17.89 11.73 11.33
C PRO A 233 18.42 10.53 12.14
N THR A 234 18.21 10.51 13.47
CA THR A 234 18.74 9.50 14.38
C THR A 234 17.82 9.33 15.59
N GLY A 235 17.65 8.10 16.07
CA GLY A 235 16.96 7.81 17.33
C GLY A 235 16.79 6.30 17.57
N LEU A 236 15.70 5.90 18.22
CA LEU A 236 15.50 4.54 18.72
C LEU A 236 14.71 3.65 17.76
N ILE A 237 13.82 4.22 16.95
CA ILE A 237 12.98 3.50 15.98
C ILE A 237 13.15 4.21 14.65
N VAL A 238 13.93 3.60 13.76
CA VAL A 238 14.46 4.26 12.56
C VAL A 238 14.06 3.47 11.33
N ASP A 239 13.41 4.17 10.39
CA ASP A 239 13.22 3.70 9.03
C ASP A 239 14.39 4.11 8.15
N TYR A 240 14.68 3.30 7.13
CA TYR A 240 15.76 3.54 6.19
C TYR A 240 15.22 3.57 4.77
N THR A 241 15.57 4.61 4.04
CA THR A 241 15.18 4.83 2.64
C THR A 241 16.40 5.11 1.78
N ASP A 242 16.38 4.66 0.53
CA ASP A 242 17.44 4.94 -0.45
C ASP A 242 16.89 4.95 -1.89
N ARG A 243 17.78 5.13 -2.87
CA ARG A 243 17.45 5.08 -4.30
C ARG A 243 17.68 3.67 -4.86
N GLY A 244 16.90 2.70 -4.42
CA GLY A 244 16.95 1.32 -4.90
C GLY A 244 16.29 1.14 -6.27
N VAL A 245 15.08 0.56 -6.30
CA VAL A 245 14.33 0.31 -7.54
C VAL A 245 13.30 1.41 -7.75
N LEU A 246 13.31 2.05 -8.92
CA LEU A 246 12.31 3.08 -9.23
C LEU A 246 11.03 2.41 -9.72
N TRP A 247 9.93 2.66 -9.02
CA TRP A 247 8.60 2.17 -9.34
C TRP A 247 7.70 3.31 -9.80
N ASP A 248 6.86 3.03 -10.80
CA ASP A 248 5.80 3.91 -11.28
C ASP A 248 4.42 3.34 -10.94
N PRO A 249 3.78 3.82 -9.86
CA PRO A 249 2.46 3.34 -9.45
C PRO A 249 1.36 3.59 -10.49
N THR A 250 1.56 4.42 -11.51
CA THR A 250 0.53 4.71 -12.50
C THR A 250 0.46 3.71 -13.65
N LEU A 251 1.47 2.83 -13.77
CA LEU A 251 1.56 1.91 -14.90
C LEU A 251 0.65 0.68 -14.70
N ASN A 252 0.48 0.21 -13.46
CA ASN A 252 -0.44 -0.89 -13.12
C ASN A 252 -1.23 -0.58 -11.84
N GLY A 253 -2.29 0.22 -12.00
CA GLY A 253 -3.17 0.61 -10.89
C GLY A 253 -4.63 0.69 -11.29
N TYR A 254 -5.51 0.61 -10.31
CA TYR A 254 -6.91 1.01 -10.47
C TYR A 254 -7.08 2.51 -10.27
N ALA A 255 -8.18 3.07 -10.78
CA ALA A 255 -8.51 4.47 -10.57
C ALA A 255 -10.00 4.69 -10.31
N TYR A 256 -10.31 5.49 -9.28
CA TYR A 256 -11.67 5.78 -8.85
C TYR A 256 -11.86 7.26 -8.50
N SER A 257 -13.07 7.78 -8.69
CA SER A 257 -13.53 8.97 -7.98
C SER A 257 -14.28 8.57 -6.71
N TYR A 258 -14.25 9.45 -5.71
CA TYR A 258 -15.00 9.30 -4.47
C TYR A 258 -16.02 10.43 -4.32
N ASP A 259 -17.30 10.05 -4.36
CA ASP A 259 -18.43 10.92 -4.08
C ASP A 259 -18.64 10.99 -2.56
N ALA A 260 -18.21 12.08 -1.94
CA ALA A 260 -18.33 12.28 -0.49
C ALA A 260 -19.78 12.48 -0.03
N THR A 261 -20.69 12.91 -0.91
CA THR A 261 -22.11 13.12 -0.56
C THR A 261 -22.80 11.78 -0.39
N ASN A 262 -22.64 10.90 -1.38
CA ASN A 262 -23.26 9.57 -1.36
C ASN A 262 -22.38 8.51 -0.69
N LYS A 263 -21.13 8.85 -0.35
CA LYS A 263 -20.10 7.95 0.21
C LYS A 263 -19.87 6.73 -0.67
N LYS A 264 -19.60 6.96 -1.96
CA LYS A 264 -19.44 5.90 -2.95
C LYS A 264 -18.21 6.11 -3.81
N PHE A 265 -17.55 5.00 -4.13
CA PHE A 265 -16.52 4.95 -5.16
C PHE A 265 -17.15 4.74 -6.54
N GLN A 266 -16.64 5.44 -7.55
CA GLN A 266 -16.99 5.23 -8.95
C GLN A 266 -15.72 4.96 -9.76
N PRO A 267 -15.66 3.89 -10.56
CA PRO A 267 -14.45 3.56 -11.27
C PRO A 267 -14.30 4.39 -12.55
N TYR A 268 -13.06 4.75 -12.89
CA TYR A 268 -12.76 5.44 -14.16
C TYR A 268 -12.70 4.48 -15.37
N ASP A 269 -12.64 3.17 -15.13
CA ASP A 269 -12.87 2.10 -16.12
C ASP A 269 -13.92 1.14 -15.55
N SER A 270 -14.98 0.84 -16.32
CA SER A 270 -16.08 -0.02 -15.87
C SER A 270 -15.66 -1.45 -15.52
N LYS A 271 -14.45 -1.87 -15.88
CA LYS A 271 -13.86 -3.17 -15.53
C LYS A 271 -13.21 -3.18 -14.15
N TYR A 272 -12.95 -2.02 -13.53
CA TYR A 272 -12.30 -1.99 -12.22
C TYR A 272 -13.27 -2.45 -11.12
N PRO A 273 -12.87 -3.42 -10.28
CA PRO A 273 -13.74 -3.90 -9.20
C PRO A 273 -13.89 -2.80 -8.16
N VAL A 274 -15.11 -2.52 -7.71
CA VAL A 274 -15.38 -1.44 -6.72
C VAL A 274 -15.58 -2.01 -5.31
N ASN A 275 -16.07 -3.24 -5.22
CA ASN A 275 -16.60 -3.82 -4.00
C ASN A 275 -15.53 -3.92 -2.88
N TRP A 276 -14.28 -4.18 -3.22
CA TRP A 276 -13.16 -4.22 -2.26
C TRP A 276 -12.92 -2.89 -1.52
N LEU A 277 -13.14 -1.74 -2.15
CA LEU A 277 -13.03 -0.43 -1.49
C LEU A 277 -14.10 -0.23 -0.42
N GLU A 278 -15.22 -0.94 -0.55
CA GLU A 278 -16.33 -0.92 0.40
C GLU A 278 -16.14 -1.90 1.55
N TYR A 279 -15.08 -2.71 1.59
CA TYR A 279 -14.80 -3.61 2.72
C TYR A 279 -14.33 -2.86 3.98
N ASN A 280 -14.96 -3.13 5.13
CA ASN A 280 -14.72 -2.42 6.40
C ASN A 280 -13.65 -3.07 7.30
N GLY A 281 -13.24 -4.31 7.03
CA GLY A 281 -12.35 -5.05 7.90
C GLY A 281 -10.86 -4.77 7.66
N GLN A 282 -10.03 -5.70 8.14
CA GLN A 282 -8.59 -5.59 8.12
C GLN A 282 -7.98 -6.41 6.98
N TRP A 283 -7.04 -5.81 6.26
CA TRP A 283 -6.22 -6.44 5.23
C TRP A 283 -5.06 -7.15 5.90
N GLY A 284 -5.25 -8.42 6.25
CA GLY A 284 -4.25 -9.26 6.90
C GLY A 284 -4.80 -10.08 8.05
N ASP A 285 -3.90 -10.79 8.71
CA ASP A 285 -4.12 -11.51 9.96
C ASP A 285 -4.49 -10.57 11.11
N ASP A 286 -5.11 -11.12 12.16
CA ASP A 286 -5.22 -10.44 13.45
C ASP A 286 -3.87 -10.54 14.19
N ALA A 287 -3.71 -9.85 15.32
CA ALA A 287 -2.51 -9.99 16.13
C ALA A 287 -2.31 -11.48 16.54
N LEU A 288 -1.09 -12.00 16.37
CA LEU A 288 -0.80 -13.41 16.59
C LEU A 288 -0.99 -13.77 18.08
N PRO A 289 -1.93 -14.69 18.43
CA PRO A 289 -2.19 -15.04 19.81
C PRO A 289 -0.99 -15.76 20.43
N GLY A 290 -0.48 -15.21 21.53
CA GLY A 290 0.72 -15.75 22.19
C GLY A 290 2.02 -15.55 21.40
N GLY A 291 2.01 -14.67 20.39
CA GLY A 291 3.21 -14.32 19.63
C GLY A 291 4.27 -13.60 20.49
N PRO A 292 5.52 -13.48 19.97
CA PRO A 292 6.58 -12.78 20.69
C PRO A 292 6.20 -11.33 20.96
N GLU A 293 6.45 -10.88 22.19
CA GLU A 293 6.16 -9.51 22.65
C GLU A 293 7.28 -9.04 23.58
N LEU A 294 7.59 -7.74 23.53
CA LEU A 294 8.49 -7.08 24.47
C LEU A 294 7.95 -5.68 24.80
N PHE A 295 7.84 -5.35 26.08
CA PHE A 295 7.33 -4.06 26.58
C PHE A 295 5.94 -3.65 26.04
N GLY A 296 5.01 -4.61 25.85
CA GLY A 296 3.69 -4.27 25.29
C GLY A 296 3.65 -4.21 23.77
N GLN A 297 4.77 -4.39 23.09
CA GLN A 297 4.86 -4.33 21.63
C GLN A 297 4.99 -5.74 21.06
N ALA A 298 4.03 -6.13 20.22
CA ALA A 298 4.00 -7.43 19.59
C ALA A 298 4.88 -7.45 18.33
N LYS A 299 5.54 -8.59 18.09
CA LYS A 299 6.23 -8.84 16.82
C LYS A 299 5.24 -8.87 15.66
N TYR A 300 4.12 -9.57 15.84
CA TYR A 300 3.09 -9.75 14.82
C TYR A 300 1.81 -9.05 15.27
N THR A 301 1.38 -8.06 14.48
CA THR A 301 0.20 -7.23 14.75
C THR A 301 -0.88 -7.47 13.71
N GLY A 302 -2.07 -6.94 13.95
CA GLY A 302 -3.16 -7.00 12.98
C GLY A 302 -2.85 -6.16 11.73
N GLY A 303 -3.28 -6.65 10.57
CA GLY A 303 -3.21 -5.90 9.31
C GLY A 303 -4.06 -4.61 9.34
N PRO A 304 -3.75 -3.62 8.48
CA PRO A 304 -4.45 -2.34 8.47
C PRO A 304 -5.81 -2.43 7.77
N ASN A 305 -6.65 -1.44 7.99
CA ASN A 305 -7.85 -1.23 7.18
C ASN A 305 -7.51 -0.64 5.80
N GLY A 306 -8.46 -0.75 4.87
CA GLY A 306 -8.25 -0.36 3.47
C GLY A 306 -8.29 1.17 3.20
N PRO A 307 -8.09 1.58 1.94
CA PRO A 307 -7.94 2.98 1.53
C PRO A 307 -9.04 3.94 2.03
N LYS A 308 -10.29 3.49 2.12
CA LYS A 308 -11.42 4.34 2.57
C LYS A 308 -11.26 4.91 3.97
N PHE A 309 -10.45 4.28 4.81
CA PHE A 309 -10.20 4.71 6.18
C PHE A 309 -9.03 5.68 6.30
N LYS A 310 -8.34 5.99 5.20
CA LYS A 310 -7.16 6.88 5.17
C LYS A 310 -7.55 8.37 5.02
N HIS A 311 -8.74 8.72 5.50
CA HIS A 311 -9.32 10.06 5.49
C HIS A 311 -9.37 10.67 4.08
N ILE A 312 -10.17 10.10 3.17
CA ILE A 312 -10.26 10.55 1.77
C ILE A 312 -10.91 11.95 1.65
N VAL A 313 -11.77 12.31 2.60
CA VAL A 313 -12.36 13.66 2.69
C VAL A 313 -11.58 14.46 3.72
N ARG A 314 -10.78 15.43 3.28
CA ARG A 314 -9.95 16.26 4.17
C ARG A 314 -10.18 17.75 3.92
N SER A 315 -10.28 18.54 4.99
CA SER A 315 -10.29 20.00 4.85
C SER A 315 -8.93 20.55 4.40
N GLU A 316 -7.84 19.95 4.89
CA GLU A 316 -6.44 20.30 4.60
C GLU A 316 -5.71 19.11 3.97
N VAL A 317 -4.48 19.31 3.48
CA VAL A 317 -3.66 18.19 2.96
C VAL A 317 -3.38 17.11 4.03
N CYS A 318 -3.26 17.52 5.30
CA CYS A 318 -3.09 16.61 6.43
C CYS A 318 -4.44 16.00 6.88
N PRO A 319 -4.46 14.75 7.35
CA PRO A 319 -5.67 14.11 7.84
C PRO A 319 -6.13 14.62 9.22
N LYS A 320 -5.26 15.33 9.96
CA LYS A 320 -5.51 15.83 11.32
C LYS A 320 -5.01 17.27 11.47
N SER A 321 -5.57 17.98 12.45
CA SER A 321 -5.17 19.34 12.84
C SER A 321 -4.28 19.32 14.09
N PRO A 322 -3.25 20.19 14.21
CA PRO A 322 -2.85 21.20 13.23
C PRO A 322 -2.21 20.58 11.98
N CYS A 323 -2.50 21.14 10.80
CA CYS A 323 -1.83 20.75 9.56
C CYS A 323 -0.62 21.65 9.33
N LEU A 324 0.58 21.07 9.45
CA LEU A 324 1.84 21.74 9.16
C LEU A 324 2.32 21.33 7.77
N VAL A 325 2.32 22.27 6.83
CA VAL A 325 2.83 22.08 5.48
C VAL A 325 4.22 22.69 5.37
N LEU A 326 5.23 21.83 5.21
CA LEU A 326 6.63 22.25 5.20
C LEU A 326 7.01 22.84 3.82
N PRO A 327 7.57 24.06 3.76
CA PRO A 327 8.01 24.66 2.50
C PRO A 327 9.44 24.27 2.10
N PHE A 328 10.05 23.34 2.83
CA PHE A 328 11.38 22.80 2.58
C PHE A 328 11.45 21.34 3.05
N ARG A 329 12.42 20.60 2.52
CA ARG A 329 12.84 19.30 3.06
C ARG A 329 13.97 19.57 4.05
N ILE A 330 13.89 19.07 5.28
CA ILE A 330 15.02 19.07 6.22
C ILE A 330 15.73 17.72 6.16
N TRP A 331 17.04 17.76 6.46
CA TRP A 331 18.06 16.69 6.39
C TRP A 331 18.77 16.59 5.04
N SER A 332 19.94 17.23 5.02
CA SER A 332 21.05 16.96 4.10
C SER A 332 22.00 15.99 4.82
N ASP A 333 21.99 14.72 4.46
CA ASP A 333 23.20 13.93 4.62
C ASP A 333 24.05 14.21 3.39
N GLY A 334 25.29 14.65 3.63
CA GLY A 334 26.19 15.07 2.58
C GLY A 334 26.22 14.04 1.47
N GLU A 335 25.80 14.46 0.28
CA GLU A 335 26.45 14.00 -0.93
C GLU A 335 27.95 14.22 -0.68
N THR A 336 28.67 13.15 -0.34
CA THR A 336 30.02 13.03 -0.84
C THR A 336 29.88 13.10 -2.35
N THR A 337 30.04 14.32 -2.84
CA THR A 337 30.60 14.61 -4.15
C THR A 337 31.89 13.81 -4.25
N SER A 338 31.78 12.55 -4.65
CA SER A 338 32.89 11.91 -5.34
C SER A 338 32.92 12.54 -6.73
N GLU A 339 33.59 13.68 -6.82
CA GLU A 339 34.25 14.08 -8.05
C GLU A 339 35.13 12.92 -8.52
N GLN A 340 34.77 12.33 -9.66
CA GLN A 340 35.64 12.19 -10.82
C GLN A 340 34.85 11.76 -12.06
#